data_AF-A0A540WU03-F1
#
_entry.id   AF-A0A540WU03-F1
#
_cell.length_a   1.000
_cell.length_b   1.000
_cell.length_c   1.000
_cell.angle_alpha   90.00
_cell.angle_beta   90.00
_cell.angle_gamma   90.00
#
_symmetry.space_group_name_H-M   'P 1'
#
loop_
_entity.id
_entity.type
_entity.pdbx_description
1 polymer ?
#
loop_
_entity_poly.entity_id
_entity_poly.type
_entity_poly.pdbx_seq_one_letter_code
_entity_poly.pdbx_strand_id
1 'polypeptide(L)'
;MEKRTGKRSGSGDPTARLEAVSDAFESGDIEAALAQVEGLLSDAPELPEALHYRAAALAELGRLEEAGRAYGQALKVAPEDLEILLGAADCLVCRAGEDREAVEEGLGLCARGKRLAQREDDVEMLYEFLLLEGMGLNQMGESEQALLSLDAALGHVPRSVDARLERGIALFELCRFDDARAGFEAVLKDASDEAWAHHYLGLMAERRGDEKEARKRFAKAQSLASEEFPPPVELAEAEFDRAVEDAVKALPQHAKQYLDNVTIAVEDLPSEEDLLGQSPPLSPSILGVFRGTPVGERSVTNAYDHFPASIVLYQKNLERFAKTRAELIEQIGITVMHEVGHLMGLDEDDLWLRGLD
;
A
#
# COMPACT_ATOMS: atom_id res chain seq x y z
N MET A 1 41.93 20.86 50.33
CA MET A 1 40.60 20.32 49.95
C MET A 1 39.92 21.38 49.10
N GLU A 2 40.23 21.37 47.80
CA GLU A 2 39.63 22.28 46.83
C GLU A 2 38.26 21.74 46.42
N LYS A 3 37.22 22.54 46.66
CA LYS A 3 35.89 22.33 46.09
C LYS A 3 36.00 22.53 44.57
N ARG A 4 35.99 21.43 43.82
CA ARG A 4 35.71 21.47 42.38
C ARG A 4 34.22 21.79 42.20
N THR A 5 33.90 23.08 42.06
CA THR A 5 32.65 23.53 41.45
C THR A 5 32.71 23.16 39.97
N GLY A 6 32.17 21.99 39.65
CA GLY A 6 31.86 21.58 38.27
C GLY A 6 30.87 22.57 37.69
N LYS A 7 31.39 23.46 36.85
CA LYS A 7 30.62 24.38 36.00
C LYS A 7 29.84 23.50 35.01
N ARG A 8 28.55 23.24 35.26
CA ARG A 8 27.61 22.81 34.22
C ARG A 8 27.60 23.95 33.20
N SER A 9 28.40 23.81 32.14
CA SER A 9 28.45 24.77 31.04
C SER A 9 27.16 24.62 30.24
N GLY A 10 26.25 25.57 30.45
CA GLY A 10 25.16 25.97 29.56
C GLY A 10 24.59 24.89 28.67
N SER A 11 23.60 24.17 29.18
CA SER A 11 22.47 23.70 28.38
C SER A 11 22.02 24.86 27.49
N GLY A 12 22.20 24.74 26.18
CA GLY A 12 21.57 25.67 25.24
C GLY A 12 20.07 25.73 25.53
N ASP A 13 19.47 26.89 25.27
CA ASP A 13 18.02 27.08 25.33
C ASP A 13 17.32 25.91 24.58
N PRO A 14 16.40 25.16 25.22
CA PRO A 14 15.70 24.05 24.57
C PRO A 14 15.10 24.43 23.23
N THR A 15 14.61 25.67 23.09
CA THR A 15 14.10 26.21 21.83
C THR A 15 15.19 26.31 20.76
N ALA A 16 16.35 26.91 21.08
CA ALA A 16 17.47 27.00 20.13
C ALA A 16 18.03 25.61 19.74
N ARG A 17 17.92 24.63 20.64
CA ARG A 17 18.29 23.24 20.34
C ARG A 17 17.27 22.54 19.45
N LEU A 18 15.98 22.81 19.62
CA LEU A 18 14.93 22.34 18.72
C LEU A 18 15.07 22.95 17.32
N GLU A 19 15.36 24.26 17.22
CA GLU A 19 15.64 24.92 15.94
C GLU A 19 16.80 24.23 15.21
N ALA A 20 17.90 23.93 15.91
CA ALA A 20 19.02 23.21 15.31
C ALA A 20 18.66 21.78 14.85
N VAL A 21 17.77 21.10 15.57
CA VAL A 21 17.23 19.79 15.17
C VAL A 21 16.38 19.92 13.91
N SER A 22 15.49 20.92 13.84
CA SER A 22 14.67 21.20 12.66
C SER A 22 15.54 21.51 11.45
N ASP A 23 16.52 22.41 11.59
CA ASP A 23 17.45 22.79 10.52
C ASP A 23 18.21 21.56 9.99
N ALA A 24 18.69 20.69 10.88
CA ALA A 24 19.37 19.47 10.48
C ALA A 24 18.43 18.53 9.73
N PHE A 25 17.19 18.36 10.22
CA PHE A 25 16.17 17.53 9.60
C PHE A 25 15.79 18.04 8.20
N GLU A 26 15.48 19.33 8.07
CA GLU A 26 15.15 19.98 6.79
C GLU A 26 16.29 19.96 5.79
N SER A 27 17.54 20.00 6.27
CA SER A 27 18.73 19.89 5.40
C SER A 27 19.04 18.44 4.94
N GLY A 28 18.30 17.45 5.45
CA GLY A 28 18.48 16.04 5.15
C GLY A 28 19.62 15.36 5.92
N ASP A 29 20.25 16.03 6.88
CA ASP A 29 21.24 15.42 7.79
C ASP A 29 20.51 14.71 8.94
N ILE A 30 19.78 13.65 8.59
CA ILE A 30 18.88 12.93 9.50
C ILE A 30 19.63 12.29 10.67
N GLU A 31 20.84 11.79 10.43
CA GLU A 31 21.70 11.23 11.49
C GLU A 31 22.13 12.33 12.50
N ALA A 32 22.48 13.53 12.02
CA ALA A 32 22.78 14.63 12.91
C ALA A 32 21.54 15.09 13.68
N ALA A 33 20.37 15.18 13.03
CA ALA A 33 19.11 15.52 13.67
C ALA A 33 18.79 14.52 14.80
N LEU A 34 18.93 13.21 14.53
CA LEU A 34 18.73 12.16 15.52
C LEU A 34 19.69 12.28 16.72
N ALA A 35 20.99 12.49 16.47
CA ALA A 35 21.97 12.65 17.54
C ALA A 35 21.70 13.90 18.41
N GLN A 36 21.29 15.01 17.77
CA GLN A 36 20.97 16.26 18.47
C GLN A 36 19.70 16.11 19.34
N VAL A 37 18.66 15.47 18.81
CA VAL A 37 17.40 15.28 19.53
C VAL A 37 17.53 14.26 20.67
N GLU A 38 18.35 13.21 20.54
CA GLU A 38 18.67 12.30 21.65
C GLU A 38 19.39 13.02 22.80
N GLY A 39 20.31 13.93 22.46
CA GLY A 39 20.93 14.81 23.44
C GLY A 39 19.93 15.75 24.11
N LEU A 40 18.90 16.21 23.40
CA LEU A 40 17.85 17.08 23.95
C LEU A 40 16.91 16.31 24.88
N LEU A 41 16.47 15.13 24.47
CA LEU A 41 15.62 14.24 25.26
C LEU A 41 16.31 13.72 26.53
N SER A 42 17.64 13.67 26.55
CA SER A 42 18.40 13.37 27.77
C SER A 42 18.20 14.43 28.87
N ASP A 43 17.98 15.70 28.48
CA ASP A 43 17.73 16.80 29.42
C ASP A 43 16.23 17.07 29.63
N ALA A 44 15.41 16.84 28.61
CA ALA A 44 13.96 17.05 28.60
C ALA A 44 13.21 15.84 27.97
N PRO A 45 13.00 14.75 28.73
CA PRO A 45 12.50 13.48 28.17
C PRO A 45 11.06 13.47 27.65
N GLU A 46 10.25 14.43 28.07
CA GLU A 46 8.82 14.54 27.75
C GLU A 46 8.51 15.78 26.91
N LEU A 47 9.50 16.32 26.18
CA LEU A 47 9.29 17.44 25.25
C LEU A 47 8.64 16.91 23.96
N PRO A 48 7.36 17.24 23.66
CA PRO A 48 6.63 16.65 22.54
C PRO A 48 7.32 16.81 21.19
N GLU A 49 7.80 18.02 20.89
CA GLU A 49 8.47 18.35 19.63
C GLU A 49 9.76 17.53 19.46
N ALA A 50 10.52 17.33 20.53
CA ALA A 50 11.72 16.50 20.49
C ALA A 50 11.38 15.00 20.33
N LEU A 51 10.29 14.53 20.94
CA LEU A 51 9.82 13.15 20.75
C LEU A 51 9.34 12.93 19.30
N HIS A 52 8.66 13.92 18.71
CA HIS A 52 8.28 13.93 17.30
C HIS A 52 9.52 13.84 16.39
N TYR A 53 10.48 14.76 16.50
CA TYR A 53 11.68 14.74 15.65
C TYR A 53 12.50 13.46 15.81
N ARG A 54 12.57 12.88 17.01
CA ARG A 54 13.20 11.57 17.19
C ARG A 54 12.48 10.49 16.39
N ALA A 55 11.16 10.44 16.46
CA ALA A 55 10.36 9.45 15.75
C ALA A 55 10.45 9.63 14.22
N ALA A 56 10.34 10.87 13.74
CA ALA A 56 10.48 11.22 12.32
C ALA A 56 11.88 10.85 11.80
N ALA A 57 12.96 11.18 12.53
CA ALA A 57 14.31 10.84 12.11
C ALA A 57 14.55 9.33 12.05
N LEU A 58 13.99 8.56 13.00
CA LEU A 58 14.05 7.10 12.95
C LEU A 58 13.28 6.55 11.73
N ALA A 59 12.15 7.14 11.37
CA ALA A 59 11.36 6.75 10.21
C ALA A 59 12.10 7.04 8.89
N GLU A 60 12.73 8.20 8.76
CA GLU A 60 13.55 8.58 7.59
C GLU A 60 14.78 7.67 7.41
N LEU A 61 15.36 7.17 8.51
CA LEU A 61 16.46 6.20 8.48
C LEU A 61 16.00 4.77 8.22
N GLY A 62 14.70 4.53 7.98
CA GLY A 62 14.14 3.19 7.79
C GLY A 62 14.14 2.33 9.05
N ARG A 63 14.34 2.92 10.24
CA ARG A 63 14.31 2.23 11.55
C ARG A 63 12.87 2.16 12.07
N LEU A 64 11.99 1.56 11.27
CA LEU A 64 10.53 1.63 11.42
C LEU A 64 10.01 1.14 12.76
N GLU A 65 10.51 0.01 13.26
CA GLU A 65 10.12 -0.49 14.59
C GLU A 65 10.47 0.50 15.71
N GLU A 66 11.62 1.18 15.60
CA GLU A 66 12.04 2.17 16.57
C GLU A 66 11.24 3.46 16.44
N ALA A 67 10.92 3.86 15.21
CA ALA A 67 10.04 4.99 14.91
C ALA A 67 8.65 4.77 15.52
N GLY A 68 8.01 3.61 15.30
CA GLY A 68 6.71 3.27 15.90
C GLY A 68 6.74 3.33 17.43
N ARG A 69 7.80 2.80 18.06
CA ARG A 69 7.99 2.94 19.52
C ARG A 69 8.14 4.40 19.97
N ALA A 70 8.86 5.22 19.21
CA ALA A 70 9.06 6.63 19.50
C ALA A 70 7.77 7.45 19.32
N TYR A 71 7.00 7.21 18.24
CA TYR A 71 5.67 7.80 18.06
C TYR A 71 4.71 7.38 19.18
N GLY A 72 4.72 6.10 19.57
CA GLY A 72 3.93 5.64 20.72
C GLY A 72 4.33 6.28 22.05
N GLN A 73 5.56 6.76 22.21
CA GLN A 73 5.98 7.59 23.36
C GLN A 73 5.49 9.03 23.21
N ALA A 74 5.65 9.64 22.03
CA ALA A 74 5.19 10.98 21.73
C ALA A 74 3.67 11.12 21.97
N LEU A 75 2.88 10.18 21.45
CA LEU A 75 1.42 10.12 21.60
C LEU A 75 0.97 9.93 23.06
N LYS A 76 1.78 9.33 23.92
CA LYS A 76 1.45 9.24 25.37
C LYS A 76 1.59 10.59 26.07
N VAL A 77 2.54 11.41 25.64
CA VAL A 77 2.81 12.72 26.22
C VAL A 77 1.86 13.77 25.67
N ALA A 78 1.69 13.81 24.34
CA ALA A 78 0.87 14.79 23.64
C ALA A 78 -0.08 14.09 22.67
N PRO A 79 -1.20 13.53 23.18
CA PRO A 79 -2.05 12.67 22.38
C PRO A 79 -2.86 13.45 21.31
N GLU A 80 -3.13 14.74 21.51
CA GLU A 80 -3.90 15.58 20.57
C GLU A 80 -3.03 16.48 19.69
N ASP A 81 -1.71 16.30 19.72
CA ASP A 81 -0.80 17.07 18.89
C ASP A 81 -0.90 16.62 17.41
N LEU A 82 -1.22 17.57 16.51
CA LEU A 82 -1.50 17.26 15.11
C LEU A 82 -0.26 16.75 14.37
N GLU A 83 0.92 17.29 14.65
CA GLU A 83 2.19 16.89 14.00
C GLU A 83 2.60 15.47 14.42
N ILE A 84 2.45 15.15 15.71
CA ILE A 84 2.69 13.79 16.22
C ILE A 84 1.69 12.81 15.63
N LEU A 85 0.41 13.17 15.55
CA LEU A 85 -0.61 12.31 14.95
C LEU A 85 -0.34 12.07 13.47
N LEU A 86 0.02 13.12 12.72
CA LEU A 86 0.30 13.01 11.28
C LEU A 86 1.55 12.16 11.04
N GLY A 87 2.66 12.44 11.72
CA GLY A 87 3.89 11.66 11.56
C GLY A 87 3.74 10.19 11.96
N ALA A 88 2.97 9.91 13.01
CA ALA A 88 2.67 8.54 13.42
C ALA A 88 1.79 7.82 12.40
N ALA A 89 0.76 8.49 11.88
CA ALA A 89 -0.10 7.95 10.84
C ALA A 89 0.70 7.69 9.55
N ASP A 90 1.56 8.62 9.11
CA ASP A 90 2.40 8.46 7.91
C ASP A 90 3.32 7.25 8.03
N CYS A 91 3.97 7.10 9.20
CA CYS A 91 4.83 5.96 9.46
C CYS A 91 4.08 4.62 9.35
N LEU A 92 2.83 4.59 9.79
CA LEU A 92 1.99 3.39 9.79
C LEU A 92 1.37 3.08 8.42
N VAL A 93 0.98 4.10 7.66
CA VAL A 93 0.33 3.93 6.34
C VAL A 93 1.34 3.84 5.20
N CYS A 94 2.36 4.69 5.18
CA CYS A 94 3.26 4.80 4.03
C CYS A 94 4.51 3.93 4.18
N ARG A 95 4.91 3.60 5.42
CA ARG A 95 6.23 3.01 5.68
C ARG A 95 6.19 1.62 6.32
N ALA A 96 5.06 1.18 6.86
CA ALA A 96 4.95 -0.14 7.50
C ALA A 96 4.95 -1.31 6.50
N GLY A 97 4.94 -1.05 5.19
CA GLY A 97 4.85 -2.07 4.15
C GLY A 97 3.43 -2.62 4.02
N GLU A 98 3.30 -3.92 3.76
CA GLU A 98 2.01 -4.61 3.57
C GLU A 98 1.35 -5.02 4.91
N ASP A 99 1.70 -4.37 6.02
CA ASP A 99 1.14 -4.67 7.35
C ASP A 99 -0.25 -4.04 7.50
N ARG A 100 -1.28 -4.84 7.22
CA ARG A 100 -2.70 -4.46 7.30
C ARG A 100 -3.10 -3.93 8.68
N GLU A 101 -2.58 -4.50 9.76
CA GLU A 101 -2.91 -4.05 11.13
C GLU A 101 -2.30 -2.67 11.40
N ALA A 102 -1.07 -2.42 10.94
CA ALA A 102 -0.43 -1.11 11.04
C ALA A 102 -1.20 -0.05 10.26
N VAL A 103 -1.64 -0.34 9.03
CA VAL A 103 -2.43 0.59 8.21
C VAL A 103 -3.76 0.92 8.90
N GLU A 104 -4.45 -0.07 9.48
CA GLU A 104 -5.69 0.16 10.24
C GLU A 104 -5.45 1.07 11.47
N GLU A 105 -4.37 0.86 12.22
CA GLU A 105 -3.98 1.75 13.32
C GLU A 105 -3.73 3.18 12.83
N GLY A 106 -3.01 3.33 11.70
CA GLY A 106 -2.74 4.60 11.04
C GLY A 106 -4.02 5.32 10.62
N LEU A 107 -4.99 4.62 10.05
CA LEU A 107 -6.32 5.16 9.71
C LEU A 107 -7.08 5.65 10.95
N GLY A 108 -6.94 4.96 12.08
CA GLY A 108 -7.46 5.41 13.37
C GLY A 108 -6.87 6.75 13.82
N LEU A 109 -5.56 6.95 13.60
CA LEU A 109 -4.88 8.22 13.87
C LEU A 109 -5.32 9.32 12.91
N CYS A 110 -5.46 9.02 11.60
CA CYS A 110 -6.01 9.96 10.61
C CYS A 110 -7.41 10.44 11.01
N ALA A 111 -8.30 9.52 11.39
CA ALA A 111 -9.65 9.86 11.82
C ALA A 111 -9.65 10.80 13.04
N ARG A 112 -8.70 10.63 13.96
CA ARG A 112 -8.52 11.53 15.10
C ARG A 112 -7.96 12.88 14.69
N GLY A 113 -6.90 12.90 13.88
CA GLY A 113 -6.25 14.09 13.36
C GLY A 113 -7.22 15.00 12.62
N LYS A 114 -8.00 14.46 11.68
CA LYS A 114 -9.05 15.21 10.95
C LYS A 114 -10.02 15.94 11.87
N ARG A 115 -10.52 15.27 12.93
CA ARG A 115 -11.47 15.88 13.87
C ARG A 115 -10.85 17.06 14.62
N LEU A 116 -9.57 16.95 14.97
CA LEU A 116 -8.83 18.01 15.66
C LEU A 116 -8.51 19.17 14.71
N ALA A 117 -7.97 18.88 13.52
CA ALA A 117 -7.68 19.88 12.50
C ALA A 117 -8.94 20.67 12.11
N GLN A 118 -10.08 19.98 11.94
CA GLN A 118 -11.36 20.65 11.64
C GLN A 118 -11.87 21.52 12.80
N ARG A 119 -11.65 21.11 14.06
CA ARG A 119 -11.99 21.92 15.25
C ARG A 119 -11.14 23.18 15.32
N GLU A 120 -9.89 23.10 14.86
CA GLU A 120 -8.90 24.17 14.91
C GLU A 120 -8.91 25.05 13.64
N ASP A 121 -9.77 24.71 12.66
CA ASP A 121 -9.85 25.35 11.34
C ASP A 121 -8.51 25.30 10.58
N ASP A 122 -7.73 24.25 10.83
CA ASP A 122 -6.45 23.99 10.18
C ASP A 122 -6.68 23.21 8.89
N VAL A 123 -6.78 23.96 7.80
CA VAL A 123 -7.07 23.43 6.46
C VAL A 123 -5.90 22.60 5.91
N GLU A 124 -4.66 22.96 6.27
CA GLU A 124 -3.46 22.27 5.80
C GLU A 124 -3.37 20.90 6.45
N MET A 125 -3.48 20.82 7.78
CA MET A 125 -3.49 19.54 8.48
C MET A 125 -4.70 18.68 8.12
N LEU A 126 -5.87 19.30 7.92
CA LEU A 126 -7.04 18.56 7.47
C LEU A 126 -6.81 17.91 6.10
N TYR A 127 -6.16 18.62 5.17
CA TYR A 127 -5.77 18.06 3.87
C TYR A 127 -4.81 16.87 4.03
N GLU A 128 -3.75 17.01 4.82
CA GLU A 128 -2.75 15.94 5.02
C GLU A 128 -3.38 14.66 5.57
N PHE A 129 -4.23 14.78 6.59
CA PHE A 129 -4.93 13.60 7.13
C PHE A 129 -5.94 12.99 6.15
N LEU A 130 -6.59 13.79 5.29
CA LEU A 130 -7.51 13.27 4.27
C LEU A 130 -6.76 12.55 3.15
N LEU A 131 -5.61 13.09 2.72
CA LEU A 131 -4.73 12.44 1.75
C LEU A 131 -4.27 11.08 2.29
N LEU A 132 -3.71 11.08 3.50
CA LEU A 132 -3.17 9.87 4.11
C LEU A 132 -4.24 8.81 4.41
N GLU A 133 -5.44 9.25 4.82
CA GLU A 133 -6.58 8.34 4.94
C GLU A 133 -6.96 7.73 3.58
N GLY A 134 -6.94 8.52 2.51
CA GLY A 134 -7.16 8.03 1.15
C GLY A 134 -6.14 6.97 0.71
N MET A 135 -4.85 7.21 0.97
CA MET A 135 -3.77 6.27 0.69
C MET A 135 -3.96 4.95 1.47
N GLY A 136 -4.19 5.03 2.78
CA GLY A 136 -4.41 3.85 3.61
C GLY A 136 -5.65 3.05 3.18
N LEU A 137 -6.76 3.73 2.87
CA LEU A 137 -7.98 3.06 2.39
C LEU A 137 -7.77 2.37 1.04
N ASN A 138 -6.98 2.95 0.12
CA ASN A 138 -6.60 2.28 -1.13
C ASN A 138 -5.80 1.00 -0.84
N GLN A 139 -4.80 1.06 0.04
CA GLN A 139 -4.01 -0.12 0.42
C GLN A 139 -4.85 -1.23 1.06
N MET A 140 -5.89 -0.85 1.82
CA MET A 140 -6.80 -1.81 2.47
C MET A 140 -7.84 -2.42 1.50
N GLY A 141 -7.89 -1.94 0.25
CA GLY A 141 -8.93 -2.31 -0.73
C GLY A 141 -10.25 -1.55 -0.58
N GLU A 142 -10.35 -0.61 0.37
CA GLU A 142 -11.54 0.22 0.62
C GLU A 142 -11.61 1.44 -0.32
N SER A 143 -11.51 1.18 -1.63
CA SER A 143 -11.35 2.22 -2.65
C SER A 143 -12.55 3.17 -2.78
N GLU A 144 -13.76 2.74 -2.41
CA GLU A 144 -14.94 3.64 -2.39
C GLU A 144 -14.80 4.72 -1.31
N GLN A 145 -14.35 4.34 -0.12
CA GLN A 145 -14.09 5.23 1.01
C GLN A 145 -12.88 6.11 0.72
N ALA A 146 -11.82 5.53 0.14
CA ALA A 146 -10.64 6.28 -0.30
C ALA A 146 -11.05 7.43 -1.23
N LEU A 147 -11.90 7.15 -2.22
CA LEU A 147 -12.39 8.15 -3.17
C LEU A 147 -13.12 9.32 -2.47
N LEU A 148 -13.90 9.06 -1.41
CA LEU A 148 -14.57 10.11 -0.64
C LEU A 148 -13.56 11.00 0.09
N SER A 149 -12.55 10.42 0.73
CA SER A 149 -11.52 11.18 1.46
C SER A 149 -10.65 11.99 0.51
N LEU A 150 -10.30 11.43 -0.65
CA LEU A 150 -9.50 12.10 -1.68
C LEU A 150 -10.27 13.21 -2.38
N ASP A 151 -11.56 13.03 -2.65
CA ASP A 151 -12.42 14.10 -3.17
C ASP A 151 -12.54 15.25 -2.15
N ALA A 152 -12.60 14.94 -0.84
CA ALA A 152 -12.57 15.95 0.21
C ALA A 152 -11.21 16.66 0.28
N ALA A 153 -10.08 15.94 0.20
CA ALA A 153 -8.74 16.51 0.15
C ALA A 153 -8.59 17.49 -1.03
N LEU A 154 -9.04 17.08 -2.23
CA LEU A 154 -9.04 17.93 -3.43
C LEU A 154 -10.00 19.11 -3.33
N GLY A 155 -11.01 19.05 -2.47
CA GLY A 155 -11.84 20.20 -2.13
C GLY A 155 -11.06 21.33 -1.43
N HIS A 156 -10.03 20.97 -0.66
CA HIS A 156 -9.13 21.91 0.01
C HIS A 156 -7.93 22.31 -0.87
N VAL A 157 -7.30 21.34 -1.54
CA VAL A 157 -6.12 21.54 -2.41
C VAL A 157 -6.36 20.94 -3.81
N PRO A 158 -7.08 21.65 -4.71
CA PRO A 158 -7.52 21.08 -5.99
C PRO A 158 -6.42 20.68 -6.98
N ARG A 159 -5.19 21.16 -6.77
CA ARG A 159 -4.03 20.89 -7.64
C ARG A 159 -3.00 19.97 -7.02
N SER A 160 -3.27 19.40 -5.84
CA SER A 160 -2.40 18.38 -5.25
C SER A 160 -2.15 17.27 -6.28
N VAL A 161 -0.89 16.93 -6.52
CA VAL A 161 -0.51 15.85 -7.43
C VAL A 161 -0.83 14.52 -6.74
N ASP A 162 -0.43 14.36 -5.49
CA ASP A 162 -0.61 13.15 -4.69
C ASP A 162 -2.09 12.78 -4.54
N ALA A 163 -2.94 13.73 -4.12
CA ALA A 163 -4.37 13.46 -3.97
C ALA A 163 -5.06 13.14 -5.31
N ARG A 164 -4.59 13.70 -6.44
CA ARG A 164 -5.11 13.35 -7.77
C ARG A 164 -4.63 11.98 -8.23
N LEU A 165 -3.39 11.62 -7.91
CA LEU A 165 -2.80 10.32 -8.20
C LEU A 165 -3.57 9.23 -7.45
N GLU A 166 -3.65 9.34 -6.13
CA GLU A 166 -4.37 8.39 -5.26
C GLU A 166 -5.85 8.26 -5.64
N ARG A 167 -6.47 9.38 -6.07
CA ARG A 167 -7.85 9.33 -6.57
C ARG A 167 -7.93 8.53 -7.87
N GLY A 168 -6.95 8.66 -8.75
CA GLY A 168 -6.84 7.86 -9.96
C GLY A 168 -6.67 6.38 -9.65
N ILE A 169 -5.91 6.04 -8.60
CA ILE A 169 -5.71 4.67 -8.10
C ILE A 169 -7.05 4.11 -7.61
N ALA A 170 -7.75 4.81 -6.72
CA ALA A 170 -9.07 4.41 -6.23
C ALA A 170 -10.05 4.15 -7.39
N LEU A 171 -10.06 5.01 -8.41
CA LEU A 171 -10.91 4.83 -9.60
C LEU A 171 -10.49 3.62 -10.44
N PHE A 172 -9.20 3.33 -10.55
CA PHE A 172 -8.70 2.16 -11.24
C PHE A 172 -9.12 0.88 -10.51
N GLU A 173 -8.93 0.82 -9.19
CA GLU A 173 -9.35 -0.32 -8.35
C GLU A 173 -10.87 -0.56 -8.43
N LEU A 174 -11.66 0.51 -8.52
CA LEU A 174 -13.11 0.44 -8.74
C LEU A 174 -13.52 0.14 -10.20
N CYS A 175 -12.58 -0.24 -11.07
CA CYS A 175 -12.80 -0.50 -12.49
C CYS A 175 -13.40 0.68 -13.28
N ARG A 176 -13.30 1.92 -12.76
CA ARG A 176 -13.76 3.15 -13.42
C ARG A 176 -12.67 3.69 -14.37
N PHE A 177 -12.27 2.86 -15.32
CA PHE A 177 -11.08 3.06 -16.16
C PHE A 177 -11.07 4.37 -16.95
N ASP A 178 -12.22 4.83 -17.46
CA ASP A 178 -12.28 6.08 -18.21
C ASP A 178 -12.01 7.30 -17.32
N ASP A 179 -12.58 7.33 -16.11
CA ASP A 179 -12.36 8.40 -15.13
C ASP A 179 -10.91 8.36 -14.61
N ALA A 180 -10.39 7.17 -14.31
CA ALA A 180 -9.02 6.97 -13.88
C ALA A 180 -8.02 7.49 -14.93
N ARG A 181 -8.20 7.08 -16.20
CA ARG A 181 -7.38 7.58 -17.33
C ARG A 181 -7.40 9.09 -17.44
N ALA A 182 -8.59 9.70 -17.41
CA ALA A 182 -8.71 11.15 -17.49
C ALA A 182 -7.98 11.85 -16.32
N GLY A 183 -8.06 11.26 -15.12
CA GLY A 183 -7.34 11.71 -13.91
C GLY A 183 -5.82 11.67 -14.09
N PHE A 184 -5.26 10.52 -14.44
CA PHE A 184 -3.81 10.38 -14.63
C PHE A 184 -3.28 11.23 -15.80
N GLU A 185 -4.03 11.36 -16.90
CA GLU A 185 -3.66 12.28 -17.99
C GLU A 185 -3.67 13.74 -17.54
N ALA A 186 -4.55 14.12 -16.60
CA ALA A 186 -4.55 15.46 -16.02
C ALA A 186 -3.35 15.67 -15.08
N VAL A 187 -2.98 14.67 -14.27
CA VAL A 187 -1.75 14.70 -13.46
C VAL A 187 -0.52 14.94 -14.35
N LEU A 188 -0.38 14.18 -15.43
CA LEU A 188 0.76 14.28 -16.34
C LEU A 188 0.85 15.60 -17.14
N LYS A 189 -0.21 16.42 -17.15
CA LYS A 189 -0.14 17.78 -17.70
C LYS A 189 0.60 18.75 -16.77
N ASP A 190 0.49 18.52 -15.46
CA ASP A 190 1.12 19.36 -14.43
C ASP A 190 2.46 18.78 -13.96
N ALA A 191 2.57 17.45 -13.86
CA ALA A 191 3.74 16.70 -13.42
C ALA A 191 4.07 15.59 -14.44
N SER A 192 4.81 15.94 -15.50
CA SER A 192 5.05 15.04 -16.65
C SER A 192 5.93 13.82 -16.34
N ASP A 193 6.65 13.89 -15.22
CA ASP A 193 7.58 12.92 -14.67
C ASP A 193 6.98 12.09 -13.51
N GLU A 194 5.66 12.17 -13.29
CA GLU A 194 4.97 11.33 -12.31
C GLU A 194 4.94 9.86 -12.78
N ALA A 195 5.75 9.01 -12.13
CA ALA A 195 6.02 7.65 -12.58
C ALA A 195 4.79 6.74 -12.44
N TRP A 196 4.06 6.85 -11.32
CA TRP A 196 2.84 6.07 -11.07
C TRP A 196 1.75 6.35 -12.08
N ALA A 197 1.56 7.62 -12.46
CA ALA A 197 0.58 7.98 -13.49
C ALA A 197 0.91 7.34 -14.85
N HIS A 198 2.20 7.23 -15.22
CA HIS A 198 2.58 6.45 -16.41
C HIS A 198 2.32 4.96 -16.22
N HIS A 199 2.61 4.39 -15.05
CA HIS A 199 2.36 2.97 -14.77
C HIS A 199 0.88 2.60 -14.96
N TYR A 200 -0.04 3.29 -14.29
CA TYR A 200 -1.48 3.01 -14.39
C TYR A 200 -2.05 3.27 -15.80
N LEU A 201 -1.56 4.29 -16.51
CA LEU A 201 -1.89 4.49 -17.92
C LEU A 201 -1.40 3.33 -18.81
N GLY A 202 -0.27 2.72 -18.47
CA GLY A 202 0.23 1.50 -19.11
C GLY A 202 -0.70 0.31 -18.88
N LEU A 203 -1.12 0.05 -17.64
CA LEU A 203 -2.06 -1.02 -17.28
C LEU A 203 -3.38 -0.88 -18.05
N MET A 204 -3.95 0.33 -18.10
CA MET A 204 -5.19 0.58 -18.83
C MET A 204 -5.03 0.49 -20.35
N ALA A 205 -3.86 0.86 -20.89
CA ALA A 205 -3.57 0.69 -22.32
C ALA A 205 -3.46 -0.80 -22.69
N GLU A 206 -2.81 -1.61 -21.85
CA GLU A 206 -2.69 -3.06 -22.01
C GLU A 206 -4.06 -3.73 -21.99
N ARG A 207 -4.90 -3.37 -21.02
CA ARG A 207 -6.28 -3.85 -20.90
C ARG A 207 -7.13 -3.57 -22.15
N ARG A 208 -6.88 -2.45 -22.83
CA ARG A 208 -7.57 -2.07 -24.07
C ARG A 208 -6.93 -2.67 -25.33
N GLY A 209 -5.88 -3.48 -25.19
CA GLY A 209 -5.13 -4.09 -26.29
C GLY A 209 -4.20 -3.13 -27.04
N ASP A 210 -3.92 -1.95 -26.50
CA ASP A 210 -2.99 -0.96 -27.09
C ASP A 210 -1.56 -1.22 -26.60
N GLU A 211 -0.96 -2.31 -27.10
CA GLU A 211 0.39 -2.73 -26.70
C GLU A 211 1.45 -1.65 -26.93
N LYS A 212 1.27 -0.82 -27.96
CA LYS A 212 2.23 0.23 -28.30
C LYS A 212 2.25 1.31 -27.22
N GLU A 213 1.09 1.79 -26.81
CA GLU A 213 1.02 2.79 -25.74
C GLU A 213 1.40 2.18 -24.39
N ALA A 214 0.98 0.94 -24.10
CA ALA A 214 1.35 0.23 -22.87
C ALA A 214 2.88 0.16 -22.69
N ARG A 215 3.60 -0.36 -23.69
CA ARG A 215 5.08 -0.44 -23.67
C ARG A 215 5.73 0.93 -23.49
N LYS A 216 5.22 1.95 -24.17
CA LYS A 216 5.75 3.32 -24.05
C LYS A 216 5.57 3.87 -22.62
N ARG A 217 4.42 3.62 -22.01
CA ARG A 217 4.09 4.09 -20.66
C ARG A 217 4.88 3.36 -19.59
N PHE A 218 4.94 2.03 -19.66
CA PHE A 218 5.77 1.25 -18.75
C PHE A 218 7.25 1.62 -18.85
N ALA A 219 7.80 1.76 -20.06
CA ALA A 219 9.18 2.21 -20.24
C ALA A 219 9.44 3.60 -19.64
N LYS A 220 8.44 4.49 -19.68
CA LYS A 220 8.55 5.81 -19.06
C LYS A 220 8.54 5.71 -17.53
N ALA A 221 7.63 4.94 -16.94
CA ALA A 221 7.60 4.69 -15.49
C ALA A 221 8.93 4.08 -15.00
N GLN A 222 9.42 3.03 -15.65
CA GLN A 222 10.71 2.38 -15.35
C GLN A 222 11.90 3.35 -15.46
N SER A 223 11.88 4.26 -16.44
CA SER A 223 12.95 5.26 -16.59
C SER A 223 12.96 6.34 -15.51
N LEU A 224 11.82 6.57 -14.85
CA LEU A 224 11.64 7.56 -13.80
C LEU A 224 11.94 6.96 -12.42
N ALA A 225 11.48 5.73 -12.17
CA ALA A 225 11.67 5.02 -10.91
C ALA A 225 11.91 3.51 -11.16
N SER A 226 13.17 3.13 -11.41
CA SER A 226 13.52 1.75 -11.78
C SER A 226 13.47 0.75 -10.62
N GLU A 227 13.59 1.23 -9.38
CA GLU A 227 13.49 0.38 -8.18
C GLU A 227 12.02 0.04 -7.87
N GLU A 228 11.14 1.01 -8.05
CA GLU A 228 9.70 0.88 -7.83
C GLU A 228 8.99 0.12 -8.97
N PHE A 229 9.42 0.38 -10.21
CA PHE A 229 8.92 -0.32 -11.40
C PHE A 229 10.04 -1.16 -12.02
N PRO A 230 10.34 -2.36 -11.49
CA PRO A 230 11.26 -3.27 -12.17
C PRO A 230 10.64 -3.81 -13.47
N PRO A 231 11.46 -4.29 -14.43
CA PRO A 231 10.95 -4.99 -15.58
C PRO A 231 10.26 -6.30 -15.14
N PRO A 232 9.12 -6.67 -15.75
CA PRO A 232 8.40 -7.89 -15.40
C PRO A 232 9.17 -9.15 -15.81
N VAL A 233 8.86 -10.27 -15.17
CA VAL A 233 9.35 -11.61 -15.57
C VAL A 233 8.52 -12.10 -16.76
N GLU A 234 8.90 -11.72 -17.97
CA GLU A 234 8.17 -12.16 -19.18
C GLU A 234 8.49 -13.63 -19.51
N LEU A 235 7.48 -14.50 -19.50
CA LEU A 235 7.56 -15.89 -19.94
C LEU A 235 6.74 -16.12 -21.21
N ALA A 236 7.22 -16.97 -22.10
CA ALA A 236 6.36 -17.50 -23.16
C ALA A 236 5.26 -18.38 -22.55
N GLU A 237 4.09 -18.47 -23.19
CA GLU A 237 2.94 -19.29 -22.74
C GLU A 237 3.36 -20.70 -22.27
N ALA A 238 4.13 -21.42 -23.09
CA ALA A 238 4.60 -22.78 -22.75
C ALA A 238 5.63 -22.84 -21.60
N GLU A 239 6.28 -21.73 -21.26
CA GLU A 239 7.17 -21.63 -20.10
C GLU A 239 6.39 -21.25 -18.84
N PHE A 240 5.36 -20.44 -18.98
CA PHE A 240 4.42 -20.11 -17.92
C PHE A 240 3.61 -21.34 -17.51
N ASP A 241 3.08 -22.13 -18.46
CA ASP A 241 2.40 -23.41 -18.18
C ASP A 241 3.28 -24.36 -17.36
N ARG A 242 4.57 -24.43 -17.70
CA ARG A 242 5.54 -25.22 -16.93
C ARG A 242 5.76 -24.66 -15.52
N ALA A 243 5.76 -23.34 -15.36
CA ALA A 243 5.84 -22.70 -14.05
C ALA A 243 4.60 -23.02 -13.20
N VAL A 244 3.40 -22.98 -13.79
CA VAL A 244 2.15 -23.39 -13.13
C VAL A 244 2.20 -24.86 -12.71
N GLU A 245 2.65 -25.76 -13.60
CA GLU A 245 2.82 -27.17 -13.25
C GLU A 245 3.81 -27.36 -12.09
N ASP A 246 4.93 -26.66 -12.10
CA ASP A 246 5.94 -26.72 -11.04
C ASP A 246 5.36 -26.24 -9.70
N ALA A 247 4.60 -25.14 -9.70
CA ALA A 247 3.91 -24.61 -8.53
C ALA A 247 2.88 -25.62 -7.98
N VAL A 248 2.00 -26.14 -8.83
CA VAL A 248 0.98 -27.14 -8.44
C VAL A 248 1.63 -28.43 -7.90
N LYS A 249 2.75 -28.87 -8.49
CA LYS A 249 3.53 -30.01 -7.97
C LYS A 249 4.16 -29.72 -6.62
N ALA A 250 4.49 -28.48 -6.30
CA ALA A 250 5.06 -28.08 -5.01
C ALA A 250 4.00 -27.94 -3.89
N LEU A 251 2.71 -27.82 -4.24
CA LEU A 251 1.64 -27.62 -3.25
C LEU A 251 1.56 -28.74 -2.19
N PRO A 252 1.11 -28.42 -0.96
CA PRO A 252 0.82 -29.41 0.06
C PRO A 252 -0.19 -30.46 -0.39
N GLN A 253 -0.02 -31.71 0.09
CA GLN A 253 -0.89 -32.84 -0.31
C GLN A 253 -2.37 -32.59 0.01
N HIS A 254 -2.67 -31.89 1.11
CA HIS A 254 -4.03 -31.57 1.51
C HIS A 254 -4.70 -30.53 0.59
N ALA A 255 -3.94 -29.74 -0.17
CA ALA A 255 -4.48 -28.81 -1.16
C ALA A 255 -4.72 -29.52 -2.50
N LYS A 256 -3.78 -30.38 -2.90
CA LYS A 256 -3.85 -31.14 -4.16
C LYS A 256 -5.12 -31.97 -4.32
N GLN A 257 -5.63 -32.56 -3.23
CA GLN A 257 -6.87 -33.36 -3.28
C GLN A 257 -8.11 -32.55 -3.72
N TYR A 258 -8.10 -31.21 -3.55
CA TYR A 258 -9.20 -30.35 -3.98
C TYR A 258 -9.08 -29.96 -5.46
N LEU A 259 -7.89 -30.10 -6.05
CA LEU A 259 -7.63 -29.79 -7.45
C LEU A 259 -8.01 -30.91 -8.42
N ASP A 260 -8.28 -32.13 -7.93
CA ASP A 260 -8.56 -33.32 -8.77
C ASP A 260 -9.74 -33.11 -9.76
N ASN A 261 -10.66 -32.18 -9.46
CA ASN A 261 -11.82 -31.85 -10.30
C ASN A 261 -11.92 -30.35 -10.62
N VAL A 262 -10.80 -29.64 -10.59
CA VAL A 262 -10.73 -28.20 -10.86
C VAL A 262 -9.86 -27.98 -12.08
N THR A 263 -10.36 -27.20 -13.05
CA THR A 263 -9.53 -26.79 -14.20
C THR A 263 -8.68 -25.61 -13.77
N ILE A 264 -7.36 -25.68 -13.96
CA ILE A 264 -6.50 -24.49 -13.86
C ILE A 264 -6.35 -23.92 -15.27
N ALA A 265 -6.84 -22.69 -15.46
CA ALA A 265 -6.74 -21.95 -16.70
C ALA A 265 -5.78 -20.77 -16.55
N VAL A 266 -5.16 -20.37 -17.65
CA VAL A 266 -4.29 -19.19 -17.71
C VAL A 266 -4.89 -18.20 -18.69
N GLU A 267 -5.06 -16.97 -18.25
CA GLU A 267 -5.51 -15.84 -19.07
C GLU A 267 -4.52 -14.69 -18.92
N ASP A 268 -4.43 -13.80 -19.91
CA ASP A 268 -3.52 -12.66 -19.86
C ASP A 268 -3.88 -11.69 -18.72
N LEU A 269 -5.17 -11.37 -18.58
CA LEU A 269 -5.72 -10.37 -17.67
C LEU A 269 -7.15 -10.76 -17.26
N PRO A 270 -7.65 -10.28 -16.10
CA PRO A 270 -9.03 -10.50 -15.69
C PRO A 270 -10.01 -9.91 -16.69
N SER A 271 -11.13 -10.58 -16.92
CA SER A 271 -12.23 -10.07 -17.74
C SER A 271 -13.08 -9.05 -16.96
N GLU A 272 -13.94 -8.28 -17.64
CA GLU A 272 -14.91 -7.43 -16.93
C GLU A 272 -15.91 -8.24 -16.10
N GLU A 273 -16.25 -9.46 -16.53
CA GLU A 273 -17.14 -10.36 -15.80
C GLU A 273 -16.52 -10.78 -14.46
N ASP A 274 -15.22 -11.12 -14.46
CA ASP A 274 -14.51 -11.47 -13.22
C ASP A 274 -14.46 -10.28 -12.27
N LEU A 275 -14.11 -9.09 -12.77
CA LEU A 275 -13.94 -7.91 -11.92
C LEU A 275 -15.26 -7.38 -11.36
N LEU A 276 -16.32 -7.38 -12.16
CA LEU A 276 -17.61 -6.78 -11.82
C LEU A 276 -18.64 -7.81 -11.30
N GLY A 277 -18.23 -9.06 -11.12
CA GLY A 277 -19.09 -10.14 -10.63
C GLY A 277 -19.56 -9.97 -9.18
N GLN A 278 -18.89 -9.11 -8.42
CA GLN A 278 -19.19 -8.78 -7.02
C GLN A 278 -19.18 -7.26 -6.76
N SER A 279 -19.67 -6.86 -5.58
CA SER A 279 -19.73 -5.47 -5.14
C SER A 279 -19.15 -5.36 -3.72
N PRO A 280 -18.06 -4.60 -3.50
CA PRO A 280 -17.29 -3.83 -4.50
C PRO A 280 -16.62 -4.73 -5.55
N PRO A 281 -16.23 -4.17 -6.72
CA PRO A 281 -15.55 -4.94 -7.76
C PRO A 281 -14.18 -5.45 -7.26
N LEU A 282 -13.70 -6.54 -7.86
CA LEU A 282 -12.33 -7.00 -7.62
C LEU A 282 -11.32 -6.03 -8.22
N SER A 283 -10.14 -5.95 -7.59
CA SER A 283 -9.01 -5.19 -8.13
C SER A 283 -8.66 -5.69 -9.54
N PRO A 284 -8.38 -4.80 -10.51
CA PRO A 284 -7.84 -5.21 -11.81
C PRO A 284 -6.46 -5.90 -11.72
N SER A 285 -5.82 -5.81 -10.55
CA SER A 285 -4.49 -6.36 -10.26
C SER A 285 -4.53 -7.76 -9.61
N ILE A 286 -5.72 -8.37 -9.42
CA ILE A 286 -5.83 -9.74 -8.90
C ILE A 286 -4.96 -10.72 -9.70
N LEU A 287 -4.39 -11.69 -8.99
CA LEU A 287 -3.44 -12.66 -9.56
C LEU A 287 -4.12 -13.94 -10.05
N GLY A 288 -5.28 -14.24 -9.47
CA GLY A 288 -6.17 -15.31 -9.90
C GLY A 288 -7.60 -15.08 -9.46
N VAL A 289 -8.49 -15.97 -9.87
CA VAL A 289 -9.87 -16.03 -9.37
C VAL A 289 -10.44 -17.44 -9.48
N PHE A 290 -11.24 -17.81 -8.48
CA PHE A 290 -12.08 -18.99 -8.48
C PHE A 290 -13.41 -18.73 -9.23
N ARG A 291 -13.65 -19.45 -10.32
CA ARG A 291 -14.93 -19.48 -11.04
C ARG A 291 -15.66 -20.80 -10.75
N GLY A 292 -16.79 -20.71 -10.03
CA GLY A 292 -17.69 -21.84 -9.80
C GLY A 292 -18.40 -21.79 -8.46
N THR A 293 -19.16 -22.84 -8.12
CA THR A 293 -19.81 -22.97 -6.81
C THR A 293 -18.85 -23.63 -5.80
N PRO A 294 -18.58 -23.00 -4.63
CA PRO A 294 -17.77 -23.58 -3.56
C PRO A 294 -18.30 -24.95 -3.11
N VAL A 295 -17.41 -25.84 -2.67
CA VAL A 295 -17.76 -27.24 -2.37
C VAL A 295 -18.87 -27.35 -1.31
N GLY A 296 -18.86 -26.47 -0.30
CA GLY A 296 -19.85 -26.46 0.79
C GLY A 296 -21.25 -26.01 0.37
N GLU A 297 -21.38 -25.33 -0.76
CA GLU A 297 -22.64 -24.70 -1.21
C GLU A 297 -23.33 -25.46 -2.36
N ARG A 298 -22.69 -26.51 -2.89
CA ARG A 298 -23.22 -27.29 -4.01
C ARG A 298 -24.51 -28.01 -3.64
N SER A 299 -25.54 -27.83 -4.46
CA SER A 299 -26.82 -28.50 -4.35
C SER A 299 -26.98 -29.62 -5.36
N VAL A 300 -27.46 -30.78 -4.89
CA VAL A 300 -27.80 -31.94 -5.75
C VAL A 300 -28.94 -31.62 -6.73
N THR A 301 -29.75 -30.60 -6.43
CA THR A 301 -30.89 -30.20 -7.27
C THR A 301 -30.57 -29.09 -8.27
N ASN A 302 -29.40 -28.45 -8.15
CA ASN A 302 -28.98 -27.38 -9.05
C ASN A 302 -28.05 -27.94 -10.12
N ALA A 303 -28.52 -27.97 -11.37
CA ALA A 303 -27.74 -28.44 -12.50
C ALA A 303 -26.46 -27.61 -12.74
N TYR A 304 -26.45 -26.32 -12.34
CA TYR A 304 -25.28 -25.45 -12.49
C TYR A 304 -24.10 -25.86 -11.57
N ASP A 305 -24.38 -26.47 -10.43
CA ASP A 305 -23.34 -26.93 -9.47
C ASP A 305 -22.57 -28.17 -9.96
N HIS A 306 -22.96 -28.71 -11.12
CA HIS A 306 -22.33 -29.85 -11.77
C HIS A 306 -21.33 -29.44 -12.86
N PHE A 307 -21.23 -28.15 -13.19
CA PHE A 307 -20.14 -27.66 -14.02
C PHE A 307 -18.83 -27.70 -13.23
N PRO A 308 -17.71 -28.16 -13.83
CA PRO A 308 -16.43 -28.18 -13.15
C PRO A 308 -16.01 -26.74 -12.82
N ALA A 309 -15.59 -26.53 -11.58
CA ALA A 309 -15.04 -25.24 -11.18
C ALA A 309 -13.66 -25.04 -11.83
N SER A 310 -13.27 -23.78 -11.99
CA SER A 310 -11.95 -23.42 -12.50
C SER A 310 -11.26 -22.39 -11.63
N ILE A 311 -9.95 -22.53 -11.50
CA ILE A 311 -9.07 -21.48 -10.99
C ILE A 311 -8.42 -20.85 -12.22
N VAL A 312 -8.55 -19.54 -12.36
CA VAL A 312 -7.98 -18.79 -13.48
C VAL A 312 -6.81 -17.99 -12.94
N LEU A 313 -5.63 -18.13 -13.55
CA LEU A 313 -4.44 -17.38 -13.21
C LEU A 313 -4.19 -16.30 -14.26
N TYR A 314 -3.87 -15.08 -13.81
CA TYR A 314 -3.66 -13.93 -14.69
C TYR A 314 -2.18 -13.69 -14.94
N GLN A 315 -1.68 -14.21 -16.05
CA GLN A 315 -0.25 -14.26 -16.38
C GLN A 315 0.41 -12.89 -16.27
N LYS A 316 -0.13 -11.84 -16.91
CA LYS A 316 0.53 -10.52 -16.91
C LYS A 316 0.58 -9.86 -15.55
N ASN A 317 -0.41 -10.11 -14.69
CA ASN A 317 -0.40 -9.61 -13.31
C ASN A 317 0.65 -10.36 -12.48
N LEU A 318 0.71 -11.68 -12.59
CA LEU A 318 1.71 -12.52 -11.91
C LEU A 318 3.15 -12.18 -12.34
N GLU A 319 3.39 -11.98 -13.64
CA GLU A 319 4.70 -11.62 -14.19
C GLU A 319 5.18 -10.23 -13.73
N ARG A 320 4.25 -9.31 -13.43
CA ARG A 320 4.56 -7.99 -12.86
C ARG A 320 4.86 -8.04 -11.37
N PHE A 321 4.25 -8.98 -10.64
CA PHE A 321 4.42 -9.11 -9.19
C PHE A 321 5.81 -9.65 -8.83
N ALA A 322 6.29 -10.65 -9.58
CA ALA A 322 7.56 -11.31 -9.29
C ALA A 322 8.77 -10.59 -9.92
N LYS A 323 9.92 -10.61 -9.24
CA LYS A 323 11.20 -10.10 -9.77
C LYS A 323 12.05 -11.21 -10.39
N THR A 324 11.80 -12.47 -10.00
CA THR A 324 12.51 -13.63 -10.52
C THR A 324 11.56 -14.78 -10.89
N ARG A 325 12.01 -15.70 -11.76
CA ARG A 325 11.23 -16.91 -12.08
C ARG A 325 10.92 -17.77 -10.85
N ALA A 326 11.81 -17.78 -9.86
CA ALA A 326 11.58 -18.54 -8.63
C ALA A 326 10.45 -17.93 -7.81
N GLU A 327 10.48 -16.60 -7.61
CA GLU A 327 9.40 -15.84 -6.97
C GLU A 327 8.09 -15.97 -7.73
N LEU A 328 8.12 -16.00 -9.07
CA LEU A 328 6.91 -16.20 -9.89
C LEU A 328 6.25 -17.55 -9.61
N ILE A 329 7.03 -18.63 -9.54
CA ILE A 329 6.51 -19.98 -9.23
C ILE A 329 5.95 -20.02 -7.81
N GLU A 330 6.63 -19.40 -6.86
CA GLU A 330 6.16 -19.28 -5.48
C GLU A 330 4.83 -18.52 -5.42
N GLN A 331 4.72 -17.38 -6.10
CA GLN A 331 3.51 -16.57 -6.15
C GLN A 331 2.34 -17.28 -6.85
N ILE A 332 2.60 -18.02 -7.92
CA ILE A 332 1.58 -18.89 -8.53
C ILE A 332 1.08 -19.91 -7.50
N GLY A 333 1.99 -20.50 -6.72
CA GLY A 333 1.64 -21.44 -5.66
C GLY A 333 0.76 -20.81 -4.58
N ILE A 334 1.12 -19.62 -4.11
CA ILE A 334 0.35 -18.83 -3.14
C ILE A 334 -1.04 -18.53 -3.70
N THR A 335 -1.10 -18.01 -4.93
CA THR A 335 -2.36 -17.69 -5.61
C THR A 335 -3.26 -18.92 -5.71
N VAL A 336 -2.75 -20.07 -6.18
CA VAL A 336 -3.55 -21.30 -6.26
C VAL A 336 -4.03 -21.76 -4.89
N MET A 337 -3.22 -21.61 -3.84
CA MET A 337 -3.61 -21.95 -2.47
C MET A 337 -4.74 -21.07 -1.95
N HIS A 338 -4.66 -19.76 -2.20
CA HIS A 338 -5.69 -18.78 -1.86
C HIS A 338 -7.03 -19.16 -2.53
N GLU A 339 -7.01 -19.43 -3.84
CA GLU A 339 -8.21 -19.83 -4.58
C GLU A 339 -8.78 -21.20 -4.17
N VAL A 340 -7.92 -22.14 -3.76
CA VAL A 340 -8.38 -23.41 -3.15
C VAL A 340 -9.13 -23.14 -1.84
N GLY A 341 -8.72 -22.12 -1.08
CA GLY A 341 -9.44 -21.67 0.10
C GLY A 341 -10.85 -21.16 -0.20
N HIS A 342 -11.03 -20.32 -1.24
CA HIS A 342 -12.36 -19.92 -1.70
C HIS A 342 -13.20 -21.09 -2.21
N LEU A 343 -12.59 -22.05 -2.92
CA LEU A 343 -13.25 -23.30 -3.30
C LEU A 343 -13.77 -24.07 -2.07
N MET A 344 -13.10 -23.97 -0.92
CA MET A 344 -13.52 -24.55 0.35
C MET A 344 -14.60 -23.73 1.07
N GLY A 345 -14.94 -22.55 0.57
CA GLY A 345 -15.88 -21.62 1.19
C GLY A 345 -15.27 -20.80 2.33
N LEU A 346 -13.95 -20.62 2.34
CA LEU A 346 -13.26 -19.70 3.25
C LEU A 346 -13.42 -18.26 2.73
N ASP A 347 -13.70 -17.33 3.64
CA ASP A 347 -13.63 -15.90 3.38
C ASP A 347 -12.20 -15.38 3.57
N GLU A 348 -11.97 -14.11 3.20
CA GLU A 348 -10.65 -13.46 3.30
C GLU A 348 -10.08 -13.52 4.72
N ASP A 349 -10.92 -13.32 5.75
CA ASP A 349 -10.52 -13.38 7.15
C ASP A 349 -10.03 -14.79 7.53
N ASP A 350 -10.73 -15.83 7.07
CA ASP A 350 -10.34 -17.23 7.25
C ASP A 350 -9.02 -17.57 6.52
N LEU A 351 -8.76 -16.96 5.37
CA LEU A 351 -7.50 -17.13 4.61
C LEU A 351 -6.34 -16.46 5.33
N TRP A 352 -6.53 -15.22 5.76
CA TRP A 352 -5.56 -14.45 6.53
C TRP A 352 -5.14 -15.17 7.82
N LEU A 353 -6.11 -15.66 8.61
CA LEU A 353 -5.85 -16.42 9.83
C LEU A 353 -5.03 -17.71 9.61
N ARG A 354 -4.98 -18.21 8.37
CA ARG A 354 -4.27 -19.42 7.99
C ARG A 354 -2.95 -19.14 7.26
N GLY A 355 -2.59 -17.86 7.07
CA GLY A 355 -1.42 -17.44 6.31
C GLY A 355 -1.52 -17.79 4.84
N LEU A 356 -2.71 -17.63 4.26
CA LEU A 356 -3.02 -17.88 2.85
C LEU A 356 -3.40 -16.60 2.07
N ASP A 357 -3.28 -15.45 2.72
CA ASP A 357 -3.42 -14.12 2.12
C ASP A 357 -2.10 -13.70 1.45
#